data_AF-K2CNX5-F1
#
_entry.id   AF-K2CNX5-F1
#
_cell.length_a   1.000
_cell.length_b   1.000
_cell.length_c   1.000
_cell.angle_alpha   90.00
_cell.angle_beta   90.00
_cell.angle_gamma   90.00
#
_symmetry.space_group_name_H-M   'P 1'
#
loop_
_entity.id
_entity.type
_entity.pdbx_description
1 polymer ?
#
loop_
_entity_poly.entity_id
_entity_poly.type
_entity_poly.pdbx_seq_one_letter_code
_entity_poly.pdbx_strand_id
1 'polypeptide(L)'
;MDGLAAGTKSLLEEKGYKVVDIDTAREVRQASLLRFKKDKMAYKDLIQGDMKEVFPEVVVEDTLAEAEEYDLLIIAGTTAEL
;
A
#
# COMPACT_ATOMS: atom_id res chain seq x y z
N MET A 1 20.92 -1.47 -1.42
CA MET A 1 19.82 -0.83 -0.69
C MET A 1 18.64 -0.89 -1.62
N ASP A 2 17.74 -1.83 -1.39
CA ASP A 2 16.49 -1.89 -2.12
C ASP A 2 15.63 -0.70 -1.69
N GLY A 3 15.01 -0.01 -2.64
CA GLY A 3 14.19 1.17 -2.34
C GLY A 3 12.96 0.80 -1.52
N LEU A 4 12.39 1.79 -0.82
CA LEU A 4 11.19 1.63 0.01
C LEU A 4 10.07 0.84 -0.69
N ALA A 5 9.86 1.09 -1.98
CA ALA A 5 8.86 0.40 -2.77
C ALA A 5 9.19 -1.10 -3.00
N ALA A 6 10.47 -1.44 -3.21
CA ALA A 6 10.91 -2.83 -3.33
C ALA A 6 10.80 -3.57 -1.99
N GLY A 7 11.15 -2.93 -0.88
CA GLY A 7 10.93 -3.50 0.46
C GLY A 7 9.45 -3.70 0.78
N THR A 8 8.59 -2.77 0.36
CA THR A 8 7.13 -2.88 0.51
C THR A 8 6.61 -4.09 -0.24
N LYS A 9 7.09 -4.33 -1.47
CA LYS A 9 6.73 -5.53 -2.23
C LYS A 9 7.11 -6.80 -1.51
N SER A 10 8.37 -6.93 -1.05
CA SER A 10 8.82 -8.13 -0.34
C SER A 10 7.95 -8.41 0.89
N LEU A 11 7.65 -7.39 1.69
CA LEU A 11 6.76 -7.51 2.85
C LEU A 11 5.37 -8.05 2.46
N LEU A 12 4.78 -7.50 1.41
CA LEU A 12 3.44 -7.91 0.95
C LEU A 12 3.44 -9.33 0.39
N GLU A 13 4.47 -9.70 -0.38
CA GLU A 13 4.60 -11.06 -0.93
C GLU A 13 4.81 -12.09 0.19
N GLU A 14 5.56 -11.77 1.24
CA GLU A 14 5.73 -12.63 2.44
C GLU A 14 4.41 -12.87 3.19
N LYS A 15 3.49 -11.91 3.15
CA LYS A 15 2.14 -12.03 3.72
C LYS A 15 1.15 -12.71 2.77
N GLY A 16 1.57 -13.07 1.55
CA GLY A 16 0.76 -13.78 0.57
C GLY A 16 -0.02 -12.88 -0.40
N TYR A 17 0.24 -11.57 -0.41
CA TYR A 17 -0.36 -10.66 -1.39
C TYR A 17 0.35 -10.77 -2.74
N LYS A 18 -0.40 -10.54 -3.82
CA LYS A 18 0.15 -10.44 -5.18
C LYS A 18 0.41 -8.97 -5.51
N VAL A 19 1.68 -8.60 -5.67
CA VAL A 19 2.07 -7.26 -6.15
C VAL A 19 2.17 -7.28 -7.67
N VAL A 20 1.28 -6.55 -8.33
CA VAL A 20 1.22 -6.53 -9.81
C VAL A 20 2.23 -5.58 -10.44
N ASP A 21 2.56 -4.48 -9.75
CA ASP A 21 3.46 -3.45 -10.26
C ASP A 21 4.11 -2.66 -9.12
N ILE A 22 5.26 -2.04 -9.40
CA ILE A 22 5.92 -1.06 -8.53
C ILE A 22 6.35 0.12 -9.38
N ASP A 23 6.00 1.32 -8.94
CA ASP A 23 6.52 2.56 -9.53
C ASP A 23 6.87 3.61 -8.47
N THR A 24 7.52 4.69 -8.89
CA THR A 24 7.83 5.85 -8.07
C THR A 24 6.61 6.77 -8.01
N ALA A 25 6.13 7.04 -6.79
CA ALA A 25 5.04 7.99 -6.59
C ALA A 25 5.47 9.40 -7.07
N ARG A 26 4.58 10.07 -7.81
CA ARG A 26 4.76 11.48 -8.22
C ARG A 26 4.48 12.48 -7.09
N GLU A 27 4.02 12.00 -5.94
CA GLU A 27 3.73 12.78 -4.74
C GLU A 27 4.61 12.32 -3.56
N VAL A 28 5.02 13.27 -2.72
CA VAL A 28 5.70 12.99 -1.44
C VAL A 28 4.71 13.27 -0.32
N ARG A 29 4.54 12.31 0.58
CA ARG A 29 3.59 12.38 1.70
C ARG A 29 4.19 11.78 2.96
N GLN A 30 3.77 12.28 4.12
CA GLN A 30 4.23 11.76 5.41
C GLN A 30 3.59 10.40 5.70
N ALA A 31 2.26 10.38 5.86
CA ALA A 31 1.51 9.15 6.04
C ALA A 31 1.34 8.36 4.74
N SER A 32 1.44 7.04 4.83
CA SER A 32 1.19 6.16 3.71
C SER A 32 -0.28 6.17 3.32
N LEU A 33 -0.59 5.93 2.05
CA LEU A 33 -1.96 5.83 1.56
C LEU A 33 -2.24 4.42 1.08
N LEU A 34 -3.36 3.87 1.54
CA LEU A 34 -4.01 2.70 0.97
C LEU A 34 -5.28 3.16 0.25
N ARG A 35 -5.26 3.14 -1.08
CA ARG A 35 -6.41 3.51 -1.90
C ARG A 35 -7.03 2.25 -2.51
N PHE A 36 -8.21 1.89 -2.04
CA PHE A 36 -8.94 0.69 -2.42
C PHE A 36 -9.98 0.97 -3.50
N LYS A 37 -10.30 -0.07 -4.28
CA LYS A 37 -11.60 -0.13 -4.95
C LYS A 37 -12.72 -0.25 -3.93
N LYS A 38 -13.90 0.25 -4.29
CA LYS A 38 -15.00 0.38 -3.32
C LYS A 38 -15.49 -0.97 -2.79
N ASP A 39 -15.47 -2.00 -3.64
CA ASP A 39 -15.86 -3.37 -3.28
C ASP A 39 -14.78 -4.11 -2.46
N LYS A 40 -13.55 -3.59 -2.39
CA LYS A 40 -12.42 -4.17 -1.64
C LYS A 40 -12.19 -3.54 -0.27
N MET A 41 -12.96 -2.52 0.09
CA MET A 41 -12.88 -1.85 1.39
C MET A 41 -13.09 -2.79 2.59
N ALA A 42 -13.75 -3.93 2.39
CA ALA A 42 -13.91 -4.96 3.42
C ALA A 42 -12.57 -5.56 3.90
N TYR A 43 -11.49 -5.44 3.12
CA TYR A 43 -10.17 -5.98 3.44
C TYR A 43 -9.24 -4.97 4.12
N LYS A 44 -9.68 -3.72 4.34
CA LYS A 44 -8.82 -2.65 4.86
C LYS A 44 -8.14 -3.02 6.18
N ASP A 45 -8.89 -3.61 7.12
CA ASP A 45 -8.41 -3.86 8.47
C ASP A 45 -7.36 -4.99 8.49
N LEU A 46 -7.49 -5.96 7.57
CA LEU A 46 -6.52 -7.02 7.36
C LEU A 46 -5.18 -6.44 6.89
N ILE A 47 -5.21 -5.66 5.81
CA ILE A 47 -4.00 -5.10 5.20
C ILE A 47 -3.34 -4.09 6.12
N GLN A 48 -4.12 -3.22 6.78
CA GLN A 48 -3.58 -2.32 7.79
C GLN A 48 -2.93 -3.08 8.95
N GLY A 49 -3.53 -4.19 9.38
CA GLY A 49 -2.97 -5.07 10.39
C GLY A 49 -1.61 -5.66 10.00
N ASP A 50 -1.48 -6.10 8.74
CA ASP A 50 -0.23 -6.67 8.20
C ASP A 50 0.86 -5.63 7.97
N MET A 51 0.48 -4.37 7.72
CA MET A 51 1.40 -3.28 7.39
C MET A 51 1.83 -2.44 8.59
N LYS A 52 1.13 -2.50 9.72
CA LYS A 52 1.35 -1.60 10.88
C LYS A 52 2.77 -1.60 11.45
N GLU A 53 3.51 -2.69 11.29
CA GLU A 53 4.88 -2.82 11.83
C GLU A 53 5.87 -1.95 11.06
N VAL A 54 5.57 -1.66 9.80
CA VAL A 54 6.44 -0.95 8.85
C VAL A 54 5.87 0.43 8.50
N PHE A 55 4.54 0.54 8.47
CA PHE A 55 3.81 1.74 8.10
C PHE A 55 2.99 2.21 9.30
N PRO A 56 3.59 3.00 10.21
CA PRO A 56 2.93 3.41 11.46
C PRO A 56 1.76 4.36 11.23
N GLU A 57 1.81 5.13 10.15
CA GLU A 57 0.76 6.07 9.75
C GLU A 57 0.20 5.70 8.38
N VAL A 58 -1.08 5.34 8.36
CA VAL A 58 -1.81 4.93 7.16
C VAL A 58 -3.12 5.69 7.05
N VAL A 59 -3.32 6.34 5.91
CA VAL A 59 -4.60 6.91 5.46
C VAL A 59 -5.26 5.90 4.51
N VAL A 60 -6.58 5.76 4.60
CA VAL A 60 -7.35 4.86 3.75
C VAL A 60 -8.37 5.65 2.93
N GLU A 61 -8.46 5.36 1.64
CA GLU A 61 -9.42 5.96 0.70
C GLU A 61 -10.09 4.87 -0.15
N ASP A 62 -11.33 5.09 -0.59
CA ASP A 62 -12.10 4.21 -1.48
C ASP A 62 -12.26 4.79 -2.90
N THR A 63 -11.32 5.65 -3.28
CA THR A 63 -11.36 6.46 -4.50
C THR A 63 -10.65 5.80 -5.68
N LEU A 64 -10.23 4.53 -5.58
CA LEU A 64 -9.57 3.84 -6.68
C LEU A 64 -10.57 3.61 -7.82
N ALA A 65 -10.15 3.89 -9.06
CA ALA A 65 -10.99 3.65 -10.21
C ALA A 65 -11.20 2.14 -10.43
N GLU A 66 -12.44 1.74 -10.68
CA GLU A 66 -12.81 0.34 -10.93
C GLU A 66 -12.13 -0.25 -12.17
N ALA A 67 -11.70 0.61 -13.11
CA ALA A 67 -11.01 0.24 -14.33
C ALA A 67 -9.53 -0.17 -14.13
N GLU A 68 -8.95 0.09 -12.95
CA GLU A 68 -7.56 -0.29 -12.66
C GLU A 68 -7.40 -1.81 -12.59
N GLU A 69 -6.24 -2.32 -13.00
CA GLU A 69 -5.97 -3.76 -13.01
C GLU A 69 -5.64 -4.33 -11.62
N TYR A 70 -5.54 -3.46 -10.61
CA TYR A 70 -5.26 -3.79 -9.22
C TYR A 70 -6.40 -3.35 -8.30
N ASP A 71 -6.48 -4.01 -7.16
CA ASP A 71 -7.55 -3.81 -6.17
C ASP A 71 -7.20 -2.77 -5.09
N LEU A 72 -5.90 -2.49 -4.95
CA LEU A 72 -5.33 -1.59 -3.95
C LEU A 72 -4.10 -0.90 -4.54
N LEU A 73 -4.04 0.43 -4.41
CA LEU A 73 -2.83 1.22 -4.60
C LEU A 73 -2.23 1.58 -3.23
N ILE A 74 -0.92 1.36 -3.10
CA ILE A 74 -0.16 1.72 -1.91
C ILE A 74 0.83 2.82 -2.27
N ILE A 75 0.71 3.97 -1.61
CA ILE A 75 1.71 5.04 -1.70
C ILE A 75 2.47 5.05 -0.37
N ALA A 76 3.70 4.57 -0.38
CA ALA A 76 4.55 4.55 0.79
C ALA A 76 4.92 6.00 1.18
N GLY A 77 4.57 6.37 2.41
CA GLY A 77 4.89 7.67 2.99
C GLY A 77 6.31 7.72 3.55
N THR A 78 6.79 8.92 3.86
CA THR A 78 8.15 9.13 4.40
C THR A 78 8.32 8.66 5.84
N THR A 79 7.23 8.36 6.56
CA THR A 79 7.27 7.78 7.91
C THR A 79 7.41 6.25 7.91
N ALA A 80 7.43 5.63 6.74
CA ALA A 80 7.66 4.19 6.62
C ALA A 80 9.12 3.84 6.90
N GLU A 81 9.35 2.82 7.72
CA GLU A 81 10.68 2.32 8.08
C GLU A 81 10.80 0.86 7.66
N LEU A 82 11.50 0.62 6.53
CA LEU A 82 11.83 -0.70 5.97
C LEU A 82 13.33 -1.00 6.10
#